data_AF-A0A8S2YDB7-F1
#
_entry.id   AF-A0A8S2YDB7-F1
#
_cell.length_a   1.000
_cell.length_b   1.000
_cell.length_c   1.000
_cell.angle_alpha   90.00
_cell.angle_beta   90.00
_cell.angle_gamma   90.00
#
_symmetry.space_group_name_H-M   'P 1'
#
loop_
_entity.id
_entity.type
_entity.pdbx_description
1 polymer ?
#
loop_
_entity_poly.entity_id
_entity_poly.type
_entity_poly.pdbx_seq_one_letter_code
_entity_poly.pdbx_strand_id
1 'polypeptide(L)' 'MLTNIGFETGSLSPWVRTTPHGPCGGTPGSITNSSCHSGTYCMYDGSLECADQISQQFTATAGKVYV' A
#
# COMPACT_ATOMS: atom_id res chain seq x y z
N MET A 1 -8.77 -5.82 -11.74
CA MET A 1 -8.95 -4.41 -11.37
C MET A 1 -8.43 -4.24 -9.96
N LEU A 2 -7.69 -3.18 -9.69
CA LEU A 2 -7.27 -2.87 -8.33
C LEU A 2 -8.40 -2.18 -7.58
N THR A 3 -8.50 -2.42 -6.28
CA THR A 3 -9.48 -1.80 -5.38
C THR A 3 -8.78 -1.04 -4.27
N ASN A 4 -9.44 0.02 -3.77
CA ASN A 4 -8.88 0.92 -2.77
C ASN A 4 -7.48 1.47 -3.15
N ILE A 5 -7.30 1.87 -4.41
CA ILE A 5 -6.03 2.39 -4.92
C ILE A 5 -5.63 3.74 -4.30
N GLY A 6 -6.60 4.52 -3.84
CA GLY A 6 -6.40 5.80 -3.17
C GLY A 6 -6.40 5.73 -1.65
N PHE A 7 -6.55 4.55 -1.04
CA PHE A 7 -6.60 4.35 0.41
C PHE A 7 -7.76 5.02 1.16
N GLU A 8 -8.76 5.55 0.44
CA GLU A 8 -9.89 6.33 0.98
C GLU A 8 -10.86 5.55 1.87
N THR A 9 -10.68 4.23 2.01
CA THR A 9 -11.47 3.44 2.98
C THR A 9 -11.00 3.61 4.42
N GLY A 10 -9.87 4.30 4.65
CA GLY A 10 -9.24 4.41 5.96
C GLY A 10 -8.58 3.11 6.44
N SER A 11 -8.46 2.11 5.58
CA SER A 11 -7.87 0.81 5.86
C SER A 11 -6.91 0.40 4.76
N LEU A 12 -5.86 -0.34 5.14
CA LEU A 12 -4.93 -0.92 4.18
C LEU A 12 -5.60 -2.01 3.34
N SER A 13 -6.66 -2.66 3.85
CA SER A 13 -7.39 -3.68 3.10
C SER A 13 -7.93 -3.12 1.78
N PRO A 14 -7.79 -3.83 0.64
CA PRO A 14 -7.37 -5.23 0.50
C PRO A 14 -5.89 -5.41 0.12
N TRP A 15 -5.05 -4.39 0.31
CA TRP A 15 -3.60 -4.55 0.14
C TRP A 15 -3.04 -5.46 1.23
N VAL A 16 -2.20 -6.41 0.81
CA VAL A 16 -1.49 -7.31 1.71
C VAL A 16 -0.11 -6.75 1.96
N ARG A 17 0.21 -6.54 3.23
CA ARG A 17 1.52 -6.09 3.68
C ARG A 17 2.44 -7.29 3.95
N THR A 18 3.67 -7.21 3.48
CA THR A 18 4.72 -8.23 3.68
C THR A 18 6.07 -7.58 3.95
N THR A 19 6.94 -8.28 4.67
CA THR A 19 8.30 -7.82 4.97
C THR A 19 9.32 -8.86 4.50
N PRO A 20 9.66 -8.88 3.19
CA PRO A 20 10.41 -9.98 2.57
C PRO A 20 11.82 -10.20 3.13
N HIS A 21 12.39 -9.21 3.83
CA HIS A 21 13.76 -9.27 4.38
C HIS A 21 13.81 -9.31 5.92
N GLY A 22 12.74 -9.76 6.57
CA GLY A 22 12.65 -9.82 8.04
C GLY A 22 11.71 -8.75 8.60
N PRO A 23 11.45 -8.77 9.92
CA PRO A 23 10.50 -7.84 10.54
C PRO A 23 10.99 -6.40 10.46
N CYS A 24 10.05 -5.47 10.37
CA CYS A 24 10.29 -4.03 10.38
C CYS A 24 10.13 -3.45 11.79
N GLY A 25 11.03 -2.52 12.17
CA GLY A 25 10.75 -1.57 13.24
C GLY A 25 9.84 -0.42 12.75
N GLY A 26 9.48 0.49 13.66
CA GLY A 26 8.73 1.71 13.32
C GLY A 26 7.24 1.48 13.06
N THR A 27 6.67 2.21 12.11
CA THR A 27 5.24 2.11 11.72
C THR A 27 5.12 1.77 10.24
N PRO A 28 5.38 0.51 9.88
CA PRO A 28 5.41 0.08 8.49
C PRO A 28 4.00 -0.08 7.90
N GLY A 29 3.83 0.31 6.64
CA GLY A 29 2.64 0.07 5.82
C GLY A 29 1.31 0.35 6.51
N SER A 30 1.09 1.59 6.92
CA SER A 30 -0.10 2.03 7.65
C SER A 30 -0.92 3.04 6.86
N ILE A 31 -2.16 3.28 7.28
CA ILE A 31 -3.02 4.33 6.71
C ILE A 31 -3.15 5.46 7.72
N THR A 32 -3.00 6.69 7.24
CA THR A 32 -3.15 7.91 8.03
C THR A 32 -4.12 8.86 7.35
N ASN A 33 -4.68 9.81 8.12
CA ASN A 33 -5.48 10.93 7.63
C ASN A 33 -4.77 12.28 7.80
N SER A 34 -3.47 12.26 8.10
CA SER A 34 -2.67 13.46 8.33
C SER A 34 -1.71 13.69 7.16
N SER A 35 -1.61 14.95 6.73
CA SER A 35 -0.64 15.40 5.72
C SER A 35 -0.71 14.66 4.39
N CYS A 36 -1.90 14.19 4.01
CA CYS A 36 -2.11 13.50 2.75
C CYS A 36 -1.99 14.46 1.57
N HIS A 37 -1.32 14.03 0.51
CA HIS A 37 -1.15 14.82 -0.72
C HIS A 37 -2.50 15.12 -1.40
N SER A 38 -3.43 14.17 -1.32
CA SER A 38 -4.78 14.26 -1.86
C SER A 38 -5.71 13.35 -1.06
N GLY A 39 -7.00 13.67 -1.03
CA GLY A 39 -8.00 12.82 -0.38
C GLY A 39 -8.01 12.92 1.14
N THR A 40 -8.77 12.04 1.79
CA THR A 40 -8.90 12.02 3.26
C THR A 40 -7.87 11.11 3.91
N TYR A 41 -7.54 10.01 3.23
CA TYR A 41 -6.62 9.00 3.74
C TYR A 41 -5.49 8.74 2.76
N CYS A 42 -4.32 8.38 3.27
CA CYS A 42 -3.16 8.06 2.46
C CYS A 42 -2.28 7.00 3.13
N MET A 43 -1.46 6.35 2.31
CA MET A 43 -0.45 5.42 2.79
C MET A 43 0.68 6.18 3.48
N TYR A 44 1.06 5.70 4.67
CA TYR A 44 2.23 6.12 5.42
C TYR A 44 3.11 4.91 5.69
N ASP A 45 4.34 4.98 5.18
CA ASP A 45 5.39 4.02 5.49
C ASP A 45 6.46 4.69 6.36
N GLY A 46 6.35 4.46 7.66
CA GLY A 46 7.34 4.81 8.67
C GLY A 46 8.22 3.63 9.07
N SER A 47 8.43 2.67 8.15
CA SER A 47 9.31 1.54 8.39
C SER A 47 10.77 1.96 8.58
N LEU A 48 11.47 1.24 9.44
CA LEU A 48 12.90 1.43 9.71
C LEU A 48 13.64 0.12 9.46
N GLU A 49 14.82 0.23 8.84
CA GLU A 49 15.81 -0.86 8.71
C GLU A 49 15.34 -2.10 7.93
N CYS A 50 14.23 -2.01 7.21
CA CYS A 50 13.66 -3.10 6.44
C CYS A 50 13.17 -2.63 5.06
N ALA A 51 12.79 -3.58 4.20
CA ALA A 51 11.96 -3.31 3.05
C ALA A 51 10.50 -3.66 3.41
N ASP A 52 9.65 -2.64 3.53
CA ASP A 52 8.21 -2.84 3.61
C ASP A 52 7.62 -2.97 2.21
N GLN A 53 6.65 -3.86 2.05
CA GLN A 53 5.98 -4.10 0.78
C GLN A 53 4.48 -4.18 1.00
N ILE A 54 3.71 -3.54 0.12
CA ILE A 54 2.28 -3.79 -0.05
C ILE A 54 2.02 -4.36 -1.44
N SER A 55 1.07 -5.29 -1.54
CA SER A 55 0.75 -5.96 -2.79
C SER A 55 -0.74 -6.22 -2.92
N GLN A 56 -1.23 -6.25 -4.16
CA GLN A 56 -2.58 -6.64 -4.50
C GLN A 56 -2.56 -7.37 -5.83
N GLN A 57 -3.27 -8.49 -5.91
CA GLN A 57 -3.41 -9.24 -7.14
C GLN A 57 -4.47 -8.59 -8.03
N PHE A 58 -4.22 -8.59 -9.34
CA PHE A 58 -5.21 -8.17 -10.32
C PHE A 58 -5.07 -8.99 -11.60
N THR A 59 -6.18 -9.17 -12.32
CA THR A 59 -6.17 -9.77 -13.66
C THR A 59 -5.77 -8.72 -14.70
N ALA A 60 -4.77 -9.06 -15.51
CA ALA A 60 -4.36 -8.34 -16.70
C ALA A 60 -4.62 -9.18 -17.96
N THR A 61 -4.70 -8.54 -19.12
CA THR A 61 -4.86 -9.16 -20.43
C THR A 61 -3.50 -9.24 -21.10
N ALA A 62 -3.10 -10.45 -21.50
CA ALA A 62 -1.83 -10.66 -22.19
C ALA A 62 -1.76 -9.83 -23.49
N GLY A 63 -0.60 -9.24 -23.76
CA GLY A 63 -0.38 -8.38 -24.94
C GLY A 63 -1.00 -6.99 -24.85
N LYS A 64 -1.70 -6.64 -23.76
CA LYS A 64 -2.25 -5.29 -23.54
C LYS A 64 -1.27 -4.42 -22.76
N VAL A 65 -1.07 -3.19 -23.24
CA VAL A 65 -0.33 -2.15 -22.50
C VAL A 65 -1.31 -1.43 -21.58
N TYR A 66 -0.87 -1.24 -20.34
CA TYR A 66 -1.56 -0.43 -19.33
C TYR A 66 -0.69 0.80 -19.08
N VAL A 67 -1.29 1.98 -19.27
CA VAL A 67 -0.70 3.29 -18.99
C VAL A 67 -1.42 3.94 -17.83
#